data_AF-A0A0G0SRZ0-F1
#
_entry.id   AF-A0A0G0SRZ0-F1
#
_cell.length_a   1.000
_cell.length_b   1.000
_cell.length_c   1.000
_cell.angle_alpha   90.00
_cell.angle_beta   90.00
_cell.angle_gamma   90.00
#
_symmetry.space_group_name_H-M   'P 1'
#
loop_
_entity.id
_entity.type
_entity.pdbx_description
1 polymer ?
#
loop_
_entity_poly.entity_id
_entity_poly.type
_entity_poly.pdbx_seq_one_letter_code
_entity_poly.pdbx_strand_id
1 'polypeptide(L)'
;MEGYKYLLSYRYALIIHDLTVEFVKKNIDYKSRTKDQMEQAARSGKQNIVEGVGQSQTSKKGEIKLLGVAKASFEELQADYEDYLRQHQMNIYEKKSPIIRKFQEIAYSLSDLRNYPIIPKRMQIFC
;
A
#
# COMPACT_ATOMS: atom_id res chain seq x y z
N MET A 1 -9.04 16.99 -11.73
CA MET A 1 -8.46 15.85 -10.99
C MET A 1 -9.63 15.03 -10.45
N GLU A 2 -9.69 13.72 -10.69
CA GLU A 2 -10.79 12.88 -10.18
C GLU A 2 -10.91 12.95 -8.64
N GLY A 3 -12.13 12.91 -8.11
CA GLY A 3 -12.41 13.17 -6.69
C GLY A 3 -11.69 12.25 -5.70
N TYR A 4 -11.48 10.98 -6.05
CA TYR A 4 -10.77 10.04 -5.17
C TYR A 4 -9.31 10.40 -4.93
N LYS A 5 -8.67 11.17 -5.82
CA LYS A 5 -7.26 11.59 -5.69
C LYS A 5 -7.03 12.49 -4.48
N TYR A 6 -8.08 13.14 -3.97
CA TYR A 6 -8.03 13.95 -2.75
C TYR A 6 -8.05 13.13 -1.46
N LEU A 7 -8.50 11.86 -1.52
CA LEU A 7 -8.59 11.01 -0.34
C LEU A 7 -7.19 10.65 0.18
N LEU A 8 -6.97 10.82 1.48
CA LEU A 8 -5.75 10.36 2.13
C LEU A 8 -5.59 8.84 1.99
N SER A 9 -6.69 8.09 2.14
CA SER A 9 -6.69 6.63 1.99
C SER A 9 -6.20 6.18 0.61
N TYR A 10 -6.65 6.84 -0.46
CA TYR A 10 -6.16 6.55 -1.81
C TYR A 10 -4.67 6.91 -1.98
N ARG A 11 -4.23 8.05 -1.46
CA ARG A 11 -2.83 8.49 -1.57
C ARG A 11 -1.89 7.55 -0.82
N TYR A 12 -2.26 7.09 0.37
CA TYR A 12 -1.50 6.05 1.08
C TYR A 12 -1.56 4.70 0.37
N ALA A 13 -2.72 4.30 -0.18
CA ALA A 13 -2.83 3.08 -0.99
C ALA A 13 -1.92 3.10 -2.23
N LEU A 14 -1.76 4.26 -2.87
CA LEU A 14 -0.84 4.45 -3.97
C LEU A 14 0.62 4.30 -3.52
N ILE A 15 1.00 4.93 -2.41
CA ILE A 15 2.34 4.78 -1.82
C ILE A 15 2.61 3.30 -1.49
N ILE A 16 1.68 2.62 -0.82
CA ILE A 16 1.79 1.19 -0.49
C ILE A 16 2.00 0.37 -1.76
N HIS A 17 1.19 0.59 -2.79
CA HIS A 17 1.31 -0.12 -4.06
C HIS A 17 2.70 0.03 -4.70
N ASP A 18 3.19 1.26 -4.82
CA ASP A 18 4.45 1.52 -5.50
C ASP A 18 5.66 1.02 -4.68
N LEU A 19 5.59 1.11 -3.34
CA LEU A 19 6.61 0.52 -2.47
C LEU A 19 6.59 -1.01 -2.52
N THR A 20 5.42 -1.63 -2.62
CA THR A 20 5.31 -3.09 -2.78
C THR A 20 5.93 -3.53 -4.10
N VAL A 21 5.67 -2.83 -5.21
CA VAL A 21 6.28 -3.15 -6.52
C VAL A 21 7.80 -3.10 -6.45
N GLU A 22 8.38 -2.08 -5.82
CA GLU A 22 9.84 -2.01 -5.65
C GLU A 22 10.38 -3.04 -4.66
N PHE A 23 9.66 -3.33 -3.58
CA PHE A 23 10.03 -4.35 -2.60
C PHE A 23 10.12 -5.73 -3.24
N VAL A 24 9.07 -6.20 -3.90
CA VAL A 24 9.04 -7.55 -4.48
C VAL A 24 10.03 -7.70 -5.63
N LYS A 25 10.23 -6.64 -6.43
CA LYS A 25 11.22 -6.62 -7.50
C LYS A 25 12.66 -6.79 -6.98
N LYS A 26 12.95 -6.24 -5.80
CA LYS A 26 14.29 -6.30 -5.19
C LYS A 26 14.51 -7.57 -4.39
N ASN A 27 13.49 -8.04 -3.69
CA ASN A 27 13.65 -9.01 -2.60
C ASN A 27 13.04 -10.39 -2.88
N ILE A 28 12.18 -10.52 -3.90
CA ILE A 28 11.49 -11.77 -4.20
C ILE A 28 11.89 -12.25 -5.59
N ASP A 29 12.16 -13.55 -5.73
CA ASP A 29 12.45 -14.16 -7.03
C ASP A 29 11.33 -13.85 -8.04
N TYR A 30 11.72 -13.49 -9.26
CA TYR A 30 10.76 -13.03 -10.27
C TYR A 30 9.77 -14.10 -10.73
N LYS A 31 10.04 -15.39 -10.48
CA LYS A 31 9.15 -16.51 -10.77
C LYS A 31 8.32 -16.92 -9.54
N SER A 32 8.57 -16.34 -8.37
CA SER A 32 7.85 -16.69 -7.15
C SER A 32 6.40 -16.26 -7.23
N ARG A 33 5.50 -17.16 -6.86
CA ARG A 33 4.06 -16.84 -6.75
C ARG A 33 3.79 -15.76 -5.71
N THR A 34 4.62 -15.66 -4.67
CA THR A 34 4.53 -14.63 -3.64
C THR A 34 4.65 -13.23 -4.22
N LYS A 35 5.51 -13.04 -5.23
CA LYS A 35 5.65 -11.75 -5.92
C LYS A 35 4.30 -11.33 -6.52
N ASP A 36 3.69 -12.20 -7.31
CA ASP A 36 2.39 -11.91 -7.93
C ASP A 36 1.30 -11.64 -6.90
N GLN A 37 1.28 -12.41 -5.81
CA GLN A 37 0.29 -12.27 -4.74
C GLN A 37 0.38 -10.89 -4.08
N MET A 38 1.58 -10.48 -3.68
CA MET A 38 1.80 -9.18 -3.05
C MET A 38 1.49 -8.01 -4.01
N GLU A 39 1.92 -8.08 -5.27
CA GLU A 39 1.59 -7.04 -6.27
C GLU A 39 0.08 -6.93 -6.49
N GLN A 40 -0.62 -8.06 -6.58
CA GLN A 40 -2.07 -8.09 -6.79
C GLN A 40 -2.84 -7.61 -5.57
N ALA A 41 -2.45 -8.00 -4.34
CA ALA A 41 -3.08 -7.54 -3.11
C ALA A 41 -2.96 -6.00 -2.99
N ALA A 42 -1.76 -5.45 -3.23
CA ALA A 42 -1.53 -4.02 -3.20
C ALA A 42 -2.33 -3.27 -4.29
N ARG A 43 -2.39 -3.82 -5.50
CA ARG A 43 -3.18 -3.25 -6.61
C ARG A 43 -4.68 -3.30 -6.31
N SER A 44 -5.18 -4.44 -5.84
CA SER A 44 -6.58 -4.67 -5.48
C SER A 44 -7.04 -3.68 -4.41
N GLY A 45 -6.26 -3.52 -3.35
CA GLY A 45 -6.57 -2.57 -2.27
C GLY A 45 -6.78 -1.15 -2.79
N LYS A 46 -5.84 -0.67 -3.63
CA LYS A 46 -5.94 0.64 -4.27
C LYS A 46 -7.14 0.78 -5.21
N GLN A 47 -7.39 -0.21 -6.07
CA GLN A 47 -8.48 -0.13 -7.07
C GLN A 47 -9.85 -0.18 -6.42
N ASN A 48 -10.06 -1.01 -5.39
CA ASN A 48 -11.33 -1.07 -4.68
C ASN A 48 -11.67 0.27 -3.96
N ILE A 49 -10.68 1.07 -3.55
CA ILE A 49 -10.92 2.44 -3.07
C ILE A 49 -11.45 3.33 -4.20
N VAL A 50 -10.84 3.27 -5.39
CA VAL A 50 -11.27 4.05 -6.56
C VAL A 50 -12.70 3.69 -6.97
N GLU A 51 -12.98 2.39 -7.08
CA GLU A 51 -14.30 1.87 -7.43
C GLU A 51 -15.35 2.21 -6.36
N GLY A 52 -15.00 2.09 -5.07
CA GLY A 52 -15.88 2.42 -3.96
C GLY A 52 -16.33 3.87 -3.97
N VAL A 53 -15.40 4.79 -4.25
CA VAL A 53 -15.72 6.22 -4.44
C VAL A 53 -16.64 6.43 -5.64
N GLY A 54 -16.40 5.72 -6.75
CA GLY A 54 -17.28 5.76 -7.92
C GLY A 54 -18.72 5.33 -7.62
N GLN A 55 -18.92 4.41 -6.68
CA GLN A 55 -20.25 3.95 -6.25
C GLN A 55 -20.89 4.79 -5.13
N SER A 56 -20.14 5.70 -4.49
CA SER A 56 -20.59 6.43 -3.29
C SER A 56 -21.85 7.28 -3.50
N GLN A 57 -22.09 7.74 -4.73
CA GLN A 57 -23.26 8.55 -5.10
C GLN A 57 -24.49 7.70 -5.45
N THR A 58 -24.30 6.45 -5.88
CA THR A 58 -25.35 5.60 -6.43
C THR A 58 -25.71 4.42 -5.54
N SER A 59 -24.78 3.91 -4.73
CA SER A 59 -24.99 2.75 -3.87
C SER A 59 -24.07 2.75 -2.65
N LYS A 60 -24.63 3.11 -1.49
CA LYS A 60 -23.92 3.00 -0.20
C LYS A 60 -23.53 1.57 0.16
N LYS A 61 -24.38 0.60 -0.18
CA LYS A 61 -24.08 -0.82 0.01
C LYS A 61 -22.87 -1.26 -0.83
N GLY A 62 -22.78 -0.77 -2.06
CA GLY A 62 -21.66 -1.03 -2.97
C GLY A 62 -20.36 -0.41 -2.49
N GLU A 63 -20.40 0.87 -2.09
CA GLU A 63 -19.29 1.59 -1.48
C GLU A 63 -18.72 0.83 -0.27
N ILE A 64 -19.57 0.46 0.70
CA ILE A 64 -19.13 -0.27 1.91
C ILE A 64 -18.50 -1.62 1.54
N LYS A 65 -19.10 -2.34 0.59
CA LYS A 65 -18.58 -3.63 0.14
C LYS A 65 -17.18 -3.50 -0.44
N LEU A 66 -16.97 -2.55 -1.36
CA LEU A 66 -15.67 -2.35 -2.00
C LEU A 66 -14.60 -1.87 -1.02
N LEU A 67 -14.95 -0.98 -0.08
CA LEU A 67 -14.03 -0.59 0.99
C LEU A 67 -13.68 -1.78 1.92
N GLY A 68 -14.62 -2.69 2.14
CA GLY A 68 -14.37 -3.96 2.84
C GLY A 68 -13.36 -4.86 2.10
N VAL A 69 -13.50 -4.99 0.77
CA VAL A 69 -12.54 -5.72 -0.06
C VAL A 69 -11.17 -5.05 -0.05
N ALA A 70 -11.12 -3.71 -0.11
CA ALA A 70 -9.86 -2.97 -0.03
C ALA A 70 -9.12 -3.24 1.28
N LYS A 71 -9.85 -3.25 2.41
CA LYS A 71 -9.30 -3.58 3.73
C LYS A 71 -8.73 -5.00 3.76
N ALA A 72 -9.49 -5.98 3.28
CA ALA A 72 -9.04 -7.37 3.22
C ALA A 72 -7.77 -7.53 2.36
N SER A 73 -7.68 -6.86 1.21
CA SER A 73 -6.46 -6.90 0.38
C SER A 73 -5.23 -6.31 1.09
N PHE A 74 -5.38 -5.28 1.93
CA PHE A 74 -4.26 -4.77 2.72
C PHE A 74 -3.90 -5.65 3.91
N GLU A 75 -4.87 -6.36 4.50
CA GLU A 75 -4.62 -7.36 5.54
C GLU A 75 -3.84 -8.56 4.98
N GLU A 76 -4.20 -9.05 3.79
CA GLU A 76 -3.45 -10.08 3.06
C GLU A 76 -2.01 -9.62 2.78
N LEU A 77 -1.85 -8.41 2.23
CA LEU A 77 -0.53 -7.85 1.94
C LEU A 77 0.32 -7.71 3.21
N GLN A 78 -0.27 -7.29 4.33
CA GLN A 78 0.44 -7.20 5.60
C GLN A 78 0.94 -8.58 6.07
N ALA A 79 0.08 -9.61 5.96
CA ALA A 79 0.46 -10.97 6.30
C ALA A 79 1.61 -11.48 5.42
N ASP A 80 1.60 -11.18 4.11
CA ASP A 80 2.69 -11.54 3.20
C ASP A 80 4.02 -10.88 3.61
N TYR A 81 4.00 -9.61 4.04
CA TYR A 81 5.19 -8.94 4.58
C TYR A 81 5.68 -9.59 5.88
N GLU A 82 4.79 -9.90 6.81
CA GLU A 82 5.12 -10.56 8.07
C GLU A 82 5.74 -11.96 7.82
N ASP A 83 5.19 -12.72 6.88
CA ASP A 83 5.73 -14.02 6.48
C ASP A 83 7.10 -13.91 5.80
N TYR A 84 7.28 -12.92 4.92
CA TYR A 84 8.60 -12.65 4.33
C TYR A 84 9.64 -12.37 5.42
N LEU A 85 9.34 -11.46 6.36
CA LEU A 85 10.27 -11.11 7.44
C LEU A 85 10.60 -12.33 8.31
N ARG A 86 9.59 -13.12 8.67
CA ARG A 86 9.76 -14.35 9.47
C ARG A 86 10.65 -15.37 8.78
N GLN A 87 10.44 -15.62 7.48
CA GLN A 87 11.22 -16.58 6.70
C GLN A 87 12.68 -16.15 6.49
N HIS A 88 12.93 -14.84 6.47
CA HIS A 88 14.26 -14.26 6.29
C HIS A 88 14.96 -13.86 7.60
N GLN A 89 14.37 -14.22 8.76
CA GLN A 89 14.90 -13.89 10.10
C GLN A 89 15.11 -12.38 10.32
N MET A 90 14.23 -11.57 9.73
CA MET A 90 14.24 -10.12 9.88
C MET A 90 13.30 -9.70 11.00
N ASN A 91 13.70 -8.70 11.77
CA ASN A 91 12.89 -8.19 12.89
C ASN A 91 11.81 -7.23 12.41
N ILE A 92 10.62 -7.34 13.00
CA ILE A 92 9.57 -6.33 12.88
C ILE A 92 9.90 -5.18 13.83
N TYR A 93 10.02 -3.97 13.30
CA TYR A 93 10.26 -2.78 14.11
C TYR A 93 9.05 -2.45 14.99
N GLU A 94 9.32 -2.04 16.24
CA GLU A 94 8.28 -1.51 17.10
C GLU A 94 7.66 -0.23 16.53
N LYS A 95 6.35 -0.07 16.70
CA LYS A 95 5.58 1.08 16.20
C LYS A 95 6.11 2.45 16.66
N LYS A 96 6.75 2.49 17.84
CA LYS A 96 7.31 3.72 18.43
C LYS A 96 8.81 3.92 18.15
N SER A 97 9.43 3.03 17.37
CA SER A 97 10.85 3.17 17.05
C SER A 97 11.12 4.45 16.22
N PRO A 98 12.29 5.08 16.38
CA PRO A 98 12.67 6.26 15.60
C PRO A 98 12.61 6.02 14.08
N ILE A 99 12.91 4.80 13.63
CA ILE A 99 12.87 4.41 12.21
C ILE A 99 11.43 4.45 11.69
N ILE A 100 10.47 3.85 12.42
CA ILE A 100 9.06 3.87 12.02
C ILE A 100 8.50 5.29 12.02
N ARG A 101 8.87 6.12 13.01
CA ARG A 101 8.47 7.53 13.04
C ARG A 101 8.98 8.29 11.81
N LYS A 102 10.26 8.13 11.47
CA LYS A 102 10.85 8.76 10.27
C LYS A 102 10.16 8.29 8.99
N PHE A 103 9.82 7.01 8.90
CA PHE A 103 9.06 6.47 7.77
C PHE A 103 7.67 7.10 7.66
N GLN A 104 6.96 7.28 8.79
CA GLN A 104 5.65 7.94 8.82
C GLN A 104 5.72 9.40 8.37
N GLU A 105 6.77 10.14 8.77
CA GLU A 105 7.00 11.52 8.33
C GLU A 105 7.22 11.60 6.81
N ILE A 106 7.98 10.67 6.25
CA ILE A 106 8.17 10.54 4.80
C ILE A 106 6.84 10.22 4.11
N ALA A 107 6.11 9.21 4.60
CA ALA A 107 4.84 8.81 4.01
C ALA A 107 3.80 9.94 4.07
N TYR A 108 3.75 10.70 5.17
CA TYR A 108 2.92 11.89 5.29
C TYR A 108 3.28 12.95 4.26
N SER A 109 4.58 13.27 4.12
CA SER A 109 5.06 14.21 3.10
C SER A 109 4.71 13.76 1.68
N LEU A 110 4.94 12.48 1.34
CA LEU A 110 4.59 11.91 0.04
C LEU A 110 3.08 11.89 -0.21
N SER A 111 2.29 11.78 0.85
CA SER A 111 0.84 11.81 0.73
C SER A 111 0.33 13.20 0.37
N ASP A 112 1.11 14.29 0.51
CA ASP A 112 0.67 15.65 0.18
C ASP A 112 0.29 15.79 -1.30
N LEU A 113 -0.81 16.50 -1.60
CA LEU A 113 -1.27 16.72 -2.97
C LEU A 113 -0.24 17.45 -3.83
N ARG A 114 0.59 18.31 -3.22
CA ARG A 114 1.66 19.04 -3.92
C ARG A 114 2.74 18.09 -4.46
N ASN A 115 2.86 16.89 -3.88
CA ASN A 115 3.83 15.87 -4.27
C ASN A 115 3.22 14.79 -5.18
N TYR A 116 1.98 14.98 -5.67
CA TYR A 116 1.29 14.00 -6.51
C TYR A 116 1.63 14.17 -8.02
N PRO A 117 1.90 13.10 -8.80
CA PRO A 117 2.31 11.75 -8.41
C PRO A 117 3.83 11.62 -8.53
N ILE A 118 4.58 12.06 -7.52
CA ILE A 118 6.03 11.94 -7.47
C ILE A 118 6.37 11.01 -6.32
N ILE A 119 6.58 9.72 -6.63
CA ILE A 119 7.33 8.86 -5.73
C ILE A 119 8.79 8.90 -6.18
N PRO A 120 9.71 9.44 -5.35
CA PRO A 120 11.12 9.48 -5.70
C PRO A 120 11.64 8.05 -5.91
N LYS A 121 12.29 7.78 -7.05
CA LYS A 121 12.98 6.51 -7.38
C LYS A 121 14.06 6.08 -6.34
N ARG A 122 14.31 6.90 -5.32
CA ARG A 122 15.33 6.72 -4.29
C ARG A 122 14.76 6.48 -2.89
N MET A 123 13.52 6.00 -2.77
CA MET A 123 13.10 5.41 -1.50
C MET A 123 13.80 4.04 -1.35
N GLN A 124 15.09 4.06 -0.98
CA GLN A 124 15.76 2.89 -0.43
C GLN A 124 15.07 2.59 0.89
N ILE A 125 14.01 1.80 0.85
CA ILE A 125 13.37 1.30 2.05
C ILE A 125 14.39 0.36 2.70
N PHE A 126 14.80 0.75 3.89
CA PHE A 126 15.62 -0.02 4.81
C PHE A 126 14.89 -1.35 5.06
N CYS A 127 15.38 -2.39 4.38
CA CYS A 127 15.29 -3.77 4.83
C CYS A 127 16.31 -3.95 5.97
#